data_AF-A0A6M0H2K7-F1
#
_entry.id   AF-A0A6M0H2K7-F1
#
_cell.length_a   1.000
_cell.length_b   1.000
_cell.length_c   1.000
_cell.angle_alpha   90.00
_cell.angle_beta   90.00
_cell.angle_gamma   90.00
#
_symmetry.space_group_name_H-M   'P 1'
#
loop_
_entity.id
_entity.type
_entity.pdbx_description
1 polymer ?
#
loop_
_entity_poly.entity_id
_entity_poly.type
_entity_poly.pdbx_seq_one_letter_code
_entity_poly.pdbx_strand_id
1 'polypeptide(L)'
;MNKERLYDIIKNIKETLGILDKALVKLYEVEDEDIKILIKSSIKQSFLEYFILIESFTSLCLKELKQYKISDDMEKSIKKLYENHIINEDIYGFLNVYRRYRNRIAHVYKQPSAEEIIEFIKDNKNNIDEVVNIMIKMYKNLKK
;
A
#
# COMPACT_ATOMS: atom_id res chain seq x y z
N MET A 1 2.28 12.72 -16.76
CA MET A 1 2.36 11.45 -16.02
C MET A 1 1.78 10.37 -16.91
N ASN A 2 2.37 9.17 -16.97
CA ASN A 2 1.82 8.10 -17.81
C ASN A 2 0.46 7.65 -17.26
N LYS A 3 -0.61 8.00 -18.00
CA LYS A 3 -2.00 7.78 -17.61
C LYS A 3 -2.40 6.31 -17.59
N GLU A 4 -1.96 5.54 -18.58
CA GLU A 4 -2.20 4.09 -18.65
C GLU A 4 -1.56 3.37 -17.46
N ARG A 5 -0.30 3.69 -17.17
CA ARG A 5 0.41 3.11 -16.04
C ARG A 5 -0.24 3.45 -14.69
N LEU A 6 -0.74 4.67 -14.52
CA LEU A 6 -1.49 5.03 -13.31
C LEU A 6 -2.81 4.25 -13.21
N TYR A 7 -3.51 4.06 -14.34
CA TYR A 7 -4.73 3.26 -14.39
C TYR A 7 -4.46 1.80 -13.97
N ASP A 8 -3.41 1.20 -14.49
CA ASP A 8 -3.03 -0.18 -14.16
C ASP A 8 -2.71 -0.32 -12.66
N ILE A 9 -1.99 0.64 -12.09
CA ILE A 9 -1.71 0.65 -10.64
C ILE A 9 -3.02 0.74 -9.84
N ILE A 10 -3.93 1.65 -10.20
CA ILE A 10 -5.23 1.78 -9.52
C ILE A 10 -6.05 0.50 -9.63
N LYS A 11 -6.09 -0.12 -10.81
CA LYS A 11 -6.80 -1.38 -11.03
C LYS A 11 -6.24 -2.48 -10.15
N ASN A 12 -4.93 -2.69 -10.16
CA ASN A 12 -4.27 -3.72 -9.35
C ASN A 12 -4.47 -3.47 -7.86
N ILE A 13 -4.40 -2.23 -7.39
CA ILE A 13 -4.68 -1.90 -5.99
C ILE A 13 -6.10 -2.30 -5.60
N LYS A 14 -7.10 -1.98 -6.44
CA LYS A 14 -8.48 -2.37 -6.16
C LYS A 14 -8.67 -3.89 -6.10
N GLU A 15 -8.01 -4.62 -6.98
CA GLU A 15 -8.03 -6.09 -6.99
C GLU A 15 -7.38 -6.65 -5.70
N THR A 16 -6.17 -6.19 -5.36
CA THR A 16 -5.45 -6.57 -4.13
C THR A 16 -6.26 -6.25 -2.87
N LEU A 17 -6.85 -5.06 -2.76
CA LEU A 17 -7.69 -4.67 -1.62
C LEU A 17 -8.99 -5.48 -1.57
N GLY A 18 -9.58 -5.82 -2.71
CA GLY A 18 -10.76 -6.69 -2.78
C GLY A 18 -10.48 -8.12 -2.31
N ILE A 19 -9.28 -8.65 -2.59
CA ILE A 19 -8.81 -9.93 -2.05
C ILE A 19 -8.59 -9.82 -0.54
N LEU A 20 -7.91 -8.75 -0.10
CA LEU A 20 -7.63 -8.50 1.31
C LEU A 20 -8.90 -8.43 2.15
N ASP A 21 -9.89 -7.64 1.72
CA ASP A 21 -11.16 -7.48 2.42
C ASP A 21 -11.92 -8.82 2.51
N LYS A 22 -11.94 -9.62 1.45
CA LYS A 22 -12.54 -10.97 1.46
C LYS A 22 -11.82 -11.91 2.44
N ALA A 23 -10.50 -11.88 2.45
CA ALA A 23 -9.69 -12.71 3.34
C ALA A 23 -9.92 -12.32 4.81
N LEU A 24 -10.00 -11.02 5.11
CA LEU A 24 -10.31 -10.51 6.45
C LEU A 24 -11.68 -10.99 6.94
N VAL A 25 -12.71 -10.95 6.10
CA VAL A 25 -14.04 -11.46 6.45
C VAL A 25 -13.99 -12.97 6.70
N LYS A 26 -13.41 -13.73 5.76
CA LYS A 26 -13.38 -15.21 5.84
C LYS A 26 -12.59 -15.73 7.03
N LEU A 27 -11.57 -14.99 7.49
CA LEU A 27 -10.79 -15.38 8.66
C LEU A 27 -11.65 -15.60 9.93
N TYR A 28 -12.75 -14.84 10.06
CA TYR A 28 -13.66 -14.93 11.22
C TYR A 28 -14.85 -15.87 11.00
N GLU A 29 -15.08 -16.34 9.77
CA GLU A 29 -16.18 -17.26 9.44
C GLU A 29 -15.76 -18.73 9.46
N VAL A 30 -14.46 -18.99 9.29
CA VAL A 30 -13.92 -20.35 9.21
C VAL A 30 -13.53 -20.83 10.61
N GLU A 31 -13.91 -22.06 10.97
CA GLU A 31 -13.51 -22.69 12.24
C GLU A 31 -12.17 -23.42 12.12
N ASP A 32 -11.92 -24.04 10.96
CA ASP A 32 -10.72 -24.82 10.65
C ASP A 32 -9.43 -23.99 10.76
N GLU A 33 -8.53 -24.39 11.66
CA GLU A 33 -7.29 -23.67 11.94
C GLU A 33 -6.27 -23.73 10.78
N ASP A 34 -6.20 -24.84 10.05
CA ASP A 34 -5.30 -24.96 8.90
C ASP A 34 -5.73 -23.99 7.79
N ILE A 35 -7.04 -23.87 7.55
CA ILE A 35 -7.59 -22.88 6.63
C ILE A 35 -7.34 -21.45 7.14
N LYS A 36 -7.47 -21.18 8.44
CA LYS A 36 -7.13 -19.85 9.00
C LYS A 36 -5.67 -19.50 8.75
N ILE A 37 -4.73 -20.44 8.86
CA ILE A 37 -3.31 -20.21 8.55
C ILE A 37 -3.12 -19.80 7.08
N LEU A 38 -3.82 -20.46 6.16
CA LEU A 38 -3.79 -20.10 4.73
C LEU A 38 -4.38 -18.71 4.48
N ILE A 39 -5.50 -18.37 5.13
CA ILE A 39 -6.13 -17.04 5.03
C ILE A 39 -5.19 -15.96 5.57
N LYS A 40 -4.57 -16.18 6.75
CA LYS A 40 -3.57 -15.26 7.33
C LYS A 40 -2.39 -15.04 6.38
N SER A 41 -1.94 -16.09 5.69
CA SER A 41 -0.89 -15.98 4.67
C SER A 41 -1.33 -15.14 3.48
N SER A 42 -2.57 -15.30 3.01
CA SER A 42 -3.15 -14.46 1.95
C SER A 42 -3.25 -12.99 2.38
N ILE A 43 -3.65 -12.69 3.62
CA ILE A 43 -3.67 -11.33 4.17
C ILE A 43 -2.26 -10.71 4.13
N LYS A 44 -1.25 -11.44 4.62
CA LYS A 44 0.15 -10.99 4.58
C LYS A 44 0.62 -10.72 3.16
N GLN A 45 0.26 -11.57 2.21
CA GLN A 45 0.64 -11.42 0.81
C GLN A 45 -0.02 -10.19 0.18
N SER A 46 -1.34 -10.01 0.35
CA SER A 46 -2.05 -8.83 -0.16
C SER A 46 -1.54 -7.54 0.48
N PHE A 47 -1.18 -7.59 1.77
CA PHE A 47 -0.53 -6.48 2.46
C PHE A 47 0.85 -6.13 1.87
N LEU A 48 1.65 -7.11 1.45
CA LEU A 48 2.92 -6.82 0.77
C LEU A 48 2.72 -6.30 -0.65
N GLU A 49 1.79 -6.89 -1.38
CA GLU A 49 1.48 -6.50 -2.76
C GLU A 49 0.96 -5.06 -2.83
N TYR A 50 0.08 -4.67 -1.90
CA TYR A 50 -0.37 -3.29 -1.81
C TYR A 50 0.82 -2.32 -1.60
N PHE A 51 1.79 -2.66 -0.75
CA PHE A 51 2.98 -1.84 -0.56
C PHE A 51 3.81 -1.68 -1.84
N ILE A 52 4.01 -2.75 -2.61
CA ILE A 52 4.74 -2.72 -3.89
C ILE A 52 4.03 -1.81 -4.90
N LEU A 53 2.70 -1.80 -4.90
CA LEU A 53 1.91 -0.90 -5.73
C LEU A 53 2.06 0.56 -5.29
N ILE A 54 2.19 0.83 -3.99
CA ILE A 54 2.55 2.17 -3.48
C ILE A 54 3.95 2.59 -3.90
N GLU A 55 4.95 1.70 -3.88
CA GLU A 55 6.30 1.98 -4.39
C GLU A 55 6.25 2.33 -5.89
N SER A 56 5.44 1.60 -6.66
CA SER A 56 5.22 1.83 -8.09
C SER A 56 4.57 3.19 -8.36
N PHE A 57 3.53 3.55 -7.59
CA PHE A 57 2.87 4.84 -7.65
C PHE A 57 3.82 5.99 -7.27
N THR A 58 4.58 5.82 -6.19
CA THR A 58 5.56 6.80 -5.73
C THR A 58 6.61 7.06 -6.80
N SER A 59 7.15 5.99 -7.39
CA SER A 59 8.10 6.08 -8.49
C SER A 59 7.52 6.81 -9.71
N LEU A 60 6.25 6.56 -10.03
CA LEU A 60 5.56 7.24 -11.13
C LEU A 60 5.42 8.75 -10.87
N CYS A 61 5.03 9.14 -9.66
CA CYS A 61 4.91 10.54 -9.26
C CYS A 61 6.27 11.26 -9.30
N LEU A 62 7.32 10.65 -8.75
CA LEU A 62 8.64 11.27 -8.72
C LEU A 62 9.25 11.42 -10.12
N LYS A 63 8.96 10.50 -11.03
CA LYS A 63 9.37 10.63 -12.44
C LYS A 63 8.68 11.83 -13.09
N GLU A 64 7.39 12.02 -12.83
CA GLU A 64 6.65 13.18 -13.33
C GLU A 64 7.21 14.49 -12.78
N LEU A 65 7.53 14.54 -11.49
CA LEU A 65 8.13 15.70 -10.83
C LEU A 65 9.60 15.93 -11.23
N LYS A 66 10.20 15.07 -12.05
CA LYS A 66 11.64 15.05 -12.37
C LYS A 66 12.53 14.98 -11.13
N GLN A 67 12.03 14.38 -10.05
CA GLN A 67 12.73 14.22 -8.77
C GLN A 67 13.11 12.76 -8.47
N TYR A 68 12.84 11.83 -9.38
CA TYR A 68 13.21 10.41 -9.24
C TYR A 68 14.73 10.23 -9.22
N LYS A 69 15.26 9.54 -8.21
CA LYS A 69 16.66 9.09 -8.17
C LYS A 69 16.70 7.61 -7.80
N ILE A 70 17.50 6.84 -8.53
CA ILE A 70 17.64 5.39 -8.32
C ILE A 70 18.16 5.05 -6.91
N SER A 71 18.97 5.94 -6.33
CA SER A 71 19.54 5.78 -4.98
C SER A 71 18.59 6.17 -3.84
N ASP A 72 17.39 6.69 -4.13
CA ASP A 72 16.44 7.01 -3.08
C ASP A 72 15.74 5.74 -2.59
N ASP A 73 15.74 5.58 -1.27
CA ASP A 73 14.88 4.60 -0.61
C ASP A 73 13.43 5.10 -0.53
N MET A 74 12.56 4.24 -0.02
CA MET A 74 11.15 4.57 0.11
C MET A 74 10.89 5.71 1.11
N GLU A 75 11.75 5.90 2.13
CA GLU A 75 11.60 6.98 3.11
C GLU A 75 11.78 8.36 2.45
N LYS A 76 12.88 8.52 1.71
CA LYS A 76 13.15 9.74 0.94
C LYS A 76 12.07 9.96 -0.12
N SER A 77 11.61 8.90 -0.75
CA SER A 77 10.60 8.97 -1.80
C SER A 77 9.24 9.44 -1.25
N ILE A 78 8.80 8.90 -0.11
CA ILE A 78 7.59 9.35 0.59
C ILE A 78 7.71 10.81 1.04
N LYS A 79 8.89 11.21 1.57
CA LYS A 79 9.15 12.59 1.97
C LYS A 79 8.99 13.57 0.79
N LYS A 80 9.50 13.23 -0.38
CA LYS A 80 9.32 14.05 -1.59
C LYS A 80 7.85 14.18 -2.01
N LEU A 81 7.05 13.12 -1.91
CA LEU A 81 5.62 13.23 -2.21
C LEU A 81 4.93 14.24 -1.28
N TYR A 82 5.28 14.22 0.01
CA TYR A 82 4.76 15.15 1.00
C TYR A 82 5.20 16.59 0.71
N GLU A 83 6.49 16.82 0.47
CA GLU A 83 7.05 18.14 0.15
C GLU A 83 6.47 18.75 -1.14
N ASN A 84 6.03 17.91 -2.09
CA ASN A 84 5.37 18.35 -3.32
C ASN A 84 3.83 18.34 -3.22
N HIS A 85 3.27 18.21 -2.02
CA HIS A 85 1.83 18.23 -1.75
C HIS A 85 1.01 17.19 -2.54
N ILE A 86 1.63 16.06 -2.89
CA ILE A 86 0.93 14.91 -3.50
C ILE A 86 0.14 14.15 -2.43
N ILE A 87 0.67 14.09 -1.21
CA ILE A 87 0.05 13.47 -0.04
C ILE A 87 0.04 14.47 1.12
N ASN A 88 -0.90 14.33 2.05
CA ASN A 88 -0.98 15.14 3.27
C ASN A 88 -0.14 14.52 4.41
N GLU A 89 -0.14 15.18 5.58
CA GLU A 89 0.61 14.73 6.75
C GLU A 89 0.15 13.37 7.29
N ASP A 90 -1.16 13.11 7.31
CA ASP A 90 -1.72 11.82 7.76
C ASP A 90 -1.22 10.66 6.89
N ILE A 91 -1.29 10.82 5.57
CA ILE A 91 -0.80 9.82 4.61
C ILE A 91 0.71 9.69 4.69
N TYR A 92 1.44 10.79 4.89
CA TYR A 92 2.88 10.76 5.12
C TYR A 92 3.24 9.93 6.35
N GLY A 93 2.54 10.13 7.48
CA GLY A 93 2.71 9.35 8.70
C GLY A 93 2.41 7.87 8.50
N PHE A 94 1.25 7.57 7.92
CA PHE A 94 0.80 6.22 7.58
C PHE A 94 1.83 5.45 6.74
N LEU A 95 2.26 6.03 5.61
CA LEU A 95 3.20 5.36 4.71
C LEU A 95 4.57 5.12 5.34
N ASN A 96 5.00 5.99 6.26
CA ASN A 96 6.22 5.78 7.02
C ASN A 96 6.10 4.61 8.01
N VAL A 97 4.96 4.45 8.68
CA VAL A 97 4.70 3.26 9.52
C VAL A 97 4.66 2.01 8.65
N TYR A 98 3.93 2.06 7.54
CA TYR A 98 3.78 0.93 6.63
C TYR A 98 5.13 0.45 6.06
N ARG A 99 6.02 1.38 5.68
CA ARG A 99 7.39 1.04 5.26
C ARG A 99 8.16 0.28 6.34
N ARG A 100 8.01 0.64 7.62
CA ARG A 100 8.64 -0.11 8.72
C ARG A 100 8.08 -1.52 8.83
N TYR A 101 6.78 -1.72 8.61
CA TYR A 101 6.21 -3.07 8.51
C TYR A 101 6.83 -3.86 7.36
N ARG A 102 6.91 -3.30 6.15
CA ARG A 102 7.56 -3.98 5.02
C ARG A 102 9.02 -4.34 5.30
N ASN A 103 9.79 -3.43 5.90
CA ASN A 103 11.18 -3.71 6.27
C ASN A 103 11.28 -4.85 7.28
N ARG A 104 10.41 -4.87 8.30
CA ARG A 104 10.33 -5.96 9.26
C ARG A 104 9.97 -7.30 8.61
N ILE A 105 9.07 -7.31 7.62
CA ILE A 105 8.69 -8.54 6.92
C ILE A 105 9.88 -9.13 6.15
N ALA A 106 10.78 -8.30 5.61
CA ALA A 106 12.02 -8.76 4.98
C ALA A 106 13.04 -9.36 5.98
N HIS A 107 12.87 -9.12 7.29
CA HIS A 107 13.74 -9.64 8.35
C HIS A 107 13.09 -10.82 9.07
N VAL A 108 13.62 -12.04 8.85
CA VAL A 108 13.09 -13.31 9.41
C VAL A 108 12.82 -13.25 10.92
N TYR A 109 13.68 -12.59 11.71
CA TYR A 109 13.57 -12.56 13.17
C TYR A 109 12.64 -11.47 13.73
N LYS A 110 12.17 -10.52 12.92
CA LYS A 110 11.32 -9.40 13.34
C LYS A 110 10.02 -9.32 12.55
N GLN A 111 9.67 -10.41 11.85
CA GLN A 111 8.51 -10.46 10.99
C GLN A 111 7.24 -10.22 11.82
N PRO A 112 6.39 -9.25 11.44
CA PRO A 112 5.15 -9.00 12.15
C PRO A 112 4.21 -10.21 12.06
N SER A 113 3.46 -10.44 13.15
CA SER A 113 2.44 -11.47 13.19
C SER A 113 1.30 -11.16 12.22
N ALA A 114 0.45 -12.14 11.93
CA ALA A 114 -0.73 -11.88 11.10
C ALA A 114 -1.67 -10.90 11.83
N GLU A 115 -1.78 -11.06 13.14
CA GLU A 115 -2.62 -10.27 14.04
C GLU A 115 -2.18 -8.80 14.04
N GLU A 116 -0.87 -8.52 14.17
CA GLU A 116 -0.32 -7.17 14.10
C GLU A 116 -0.58 -6.50 12.74
N ILE A 117 -0.55 -7.26 11.64
CA ILE A 117 -0.86 -6.75 10.29
C ILE A 117 -2.36 -6.45 10.18
N ILE A 118 -3.21 -7.34 10.66
CA ILE A 118 -4.67 -7.18 10.64
C ILE A 118 -5.09 -5.94 11.43
N GLU A 119 -4.54 -5.75 12.63
CA GLU A 119 -4.80 -4.57 13.46
C GLU A 119 -4.35 -3.30 12.75
N PHE A 120 -3.12 -3.28 12.21
CA PHE A 120 -2.63 -2.14 11.43
C PHE A 120 -3.54 -1.79 10.24
N ILE A 121 -4.04 -2.80 9.50
CA ILE A 121 -4.95 -2.57 8.37
C ILE A 121 -6.26 -1.96 8.84
N LYS A 122 -6.84 -2.47 9.94
CA LYS A 122 -8.11 -1.97 10.49
C LYS A 122 -7.97 -0.52 10.95
N ASP A 123 -6.91 -0.21 11.70
CA ASP A 123 -6.65 1.12 12.23
C ASP A 123 -6.38 2.16 11.13
N ASN A 124 -5.91 1.70 9.97
CA ASN A 124 -5.51 2.57 8.86
C ASN A 124 -6.41 2.45 7.63
N LYS A 125 -7.62 1.86 7.73
CA LYS A 125 -8.51 1.68 6.57
C LYS A 125 -8.80 3.01 5.85
N ASN A 126 -9.07 4.07 6.60
CA ASN A 126 -9.30 5.41 6.02
C ASN A 126 -8.08 5.94 5.26
N ASN A 127 -6.86 5.68 5.77
CA ASN A 127 -5.63 6.09 5.11
C ASN A 127 -5.39 5.29 3.81
N ILE A 128 -5.67 3.98 3.83
CA ILE A 128 -5.63 3.12 2.64
C ILE A 128 -6.57 3.67 1.56
N ASP A 129 -7.82 3.97 1.94
CA ASP A 129 -8.84 4.47 1.03
C ASP A 129 -8.47 5.86 0.48
N GLU A 130 -7.91 6.75 1.31
CA GLU A 130 -7.50 8.07 0.84
C GLU A 130 -6.30 8.01 -0.11
N VAL A 131 -5.35 7.08 0.07
CA VAL A 131 -4.29 6.84 -0.92
C VAL A 131 -4.88 6.47 -2.29
N VAL A 132 -5.90 5.60 -2.32
CA VAL A 132 -6.60 5.26 -3.56
C VAL A 132 -7.33 6.46 -4.15
N ASN A 133 -7.98 7.27 -3.31
CA ASN A 133 -8.66 8.49 -3.74
C ASN A 133 -7.70 9.50 -4.37
N ILE A 134 -6.51 9.70 -3.79
CA ILE A 134 -5.46 10.55 -4.35
C ILE A 134 -5.12 10.07 -5.76
N MET A 135 -4.85 8.78 -5.95
CA MET A 135 -4.54 8.22 -7.27
C MET A 135 -5.69 8.44 -8.28
N ILE A 136 -6.94 8.23 -7.87
CA ILE A 136 -8.11 8.43 -8.72
C ILE A 136 -8.29 9.91 -9.09
N LYS A 137 -8.15 10.83 -8.13
CA LYS A 137 -8.21 12.28 -8.36
C LYS A 137 -7.13 12.69 -9.36
N MET A 138 -5.90 12.21 -9.17
CA MET A 138 -4.80 12.46 -10.11
C MET A 138 -5.12 11.92 -11.50
N TYR A 139 -5.60 10.68 -11.62
CA TYR A 139 -5.96 10.07 -12.90
C TYR A 139 -7.03 10.86 -13.66
N LYS A 140 -8.08 11.33 -12.96
CA LYS A 140 -9.15 12.16 -13.54
C LYS A 140 -8.63 13.50 -14.06
N ASN A 141 -7.64 14.08 -13.38
CA ASN A 141 -7.04 15.36 -13.74
C ASN A 141 -6.03 15.25 -14.91
N LEU A 142 -5.58 14.05 -15.27
CA LEU A 142 -4.81 13.84 -16.49
C LEU A 142 -5.73 14.03 -17.71
N LYS A 143 -5.54 15.14 -18.43
CA LYS A 143 -6.19 15.37 -19.73
C LYS A 143 -5.90 14.18 -20.67
N LYS A 144 -6.87 13.86 -21.54
CA LYS A 144 -6.68 12.89 -22.62
C LYS A 144 -5.59 13.35 -23.57
#